data_AF-A0A2T1GNH7-F1
#
_entry.id   AF-A0A2T1GNH7-F1
#
_cell.length_a   1.000
_cell.length_b   1.000
_cell.length_c   1.000
_cell.angle_alpha   90.00
_cell.angle_beta   90.00
_cell.angle_gamma   90.00
#
_symmetry.space_group_name_H-M   'P 1'
#
loop_
_entity.id
_entity.type
_entity.pdbx_description
1 polymer ?
#
loop_
_entity_poly.entity_id
_entity_poly.type
_entity_poly.pdbx_seq_one_letter_code
_entity_poly.pdbx_strand_id
1 'polypeptide(L)'
;MVKFQFVLVSVFSFCLAAIPADAGQLASWKFDASRNRLDFKTDAGVQPKSVMLFNPTRLVVDLPGISFPKPTVTQRLSGNFRSLRVGQFDSNTTRIVLELQPGYTLNPKRVQFTGENPIDWYVTIPVPERGSTTLPTLSPRSSLPR
;
A
#
# COMPACT_ATOMS: atom_id res chain seq x y z
N MET A 1 -55.82 49.24 16.38
CA MET A 1 -56.14 47.85 16.74
C MET A 1 -55.15 46.95 16.00
N VAL A 2 -54.52 46.04 16.75
CA VAL A 2 -53.38 45.15 16.43
C VAL A 2 -53.66 44.25 15.20
N LYS A 3 -52.68 43.80 14.38
CA LYS A 3 -51.89 42.53 14.45
C LYS A 3 -51.63 42.12 12.97
N PHE A 4 -50.62 41.40 12.48
CA PHE A 4 -49.52 40.60 13.01
C PHE A 4 -48.57 40.29 11.82
N GLN A 5 -47.25 40.31 12.02
CA GLN A 5 -46.24 39.80 11.06
C GLN A 5 -46.40 38.30 10.84
N PHE A 6 -46.00 37.77 9.69
CA PHE A 6 -45.23 36.52 9.52
C PHE A 6 -44.95 36.25 8.02
N VAL A 7 -43.99 35.35 7.76
CA VAL A 7 -43.63 34.69 6.48
C VAL A 7 -42.47 35.38 5.75
N LEU A 8 -41.30 34.79 5.48
CA LEU A 8 -40.72 33.47 5.74
C LEU A 8 -39.21 33.64 5.47
N VAL A 9 -38.33 33.36 6.43
CA VAL A 9 -36.89 33.26 6.13
C VAL A 9 -36.68 31.87 5.54
N SER A 10 -36.61 31.75 4.21
CA SER A 10 -36.26 30.48 3.56
C SER A 10 -34.79 30.18 3.81
N VAL A 11 -34.55 29.20 4.68
CA VAL A 11 -33.23 28.56 4.87
C VAL A 11 -32.97 27.72 3.62
N PHE A 12 -32.11 28.21 2.73
CA PHE A 12 -31.60 27.45 1.59
C PHE A 12 -30.56 26.44 2.12
N SER A 13 -31.03 25.30 2.61
CA SER A 13 -30.15 24.19 2.99
C SER A 13 -29.47 23.64 1.74
N PHE A 14 -28.24 24.06 1.48
CA PHE A 14 -27.34 23.37 0.56
C PHE A 14 -26.95 22.03 1.19
N CYS A 15 -27.73 20.98 0.89
CA CYS A 15 -27.27 19.61 1.08
C CYS A 15 -26.11 19.37 0.11
N LEU A 16 -24.87 19.35 0.61
CA LEU A 16 -23.76 18.74 -0.12
C LEU A 16 -23.97 17.22 -0.13
N ALA A 17 -24.75 16.74 -1.10
CA ALA A 17 -24.77 15.32 -1.41
C ALA A 17 -23.39 14.95 -1.97
N ALA A 18 -22.63 14.15 -1.24
CA ALA A 18 -21.41 13.56 -1.76
C ALA A 18 -21.80 12.64 -2.92
N ILE A 19 -21.43 13.03 -4.15
CA ILE A 19 -21.55 12.16 -5.32
C ILE A 19 -20.62 10.96 -5.06
N PRO A 20 -21.08 9.71 -5.25
CA PRO A 20 -20.17 8.58 -5.20
C PRO A 20 -19.06 8.83 -6.22
N ALA A 21 -17.81 8.90 -5.75
CA ALA A 21 -16.68 8.87 -6.65
C ALA A 21 -16.68 7.49 -7.31
N ASP A 22 -16.81 7.44 -8.63
CA ASP A 22 -16.62 6.22 -9.40
C ASP A 22 -15.14 5.84 -9.31
N ALA A 23 -14.82 5.07 -8.26
CA ALA A 23 -13.49 4.50 -8.06
C ALA A 23 -13.42 3.20 -8.84
N GLY A 24 -12.39 3.07 -9.68
CA GLY A 24 -12.08 1.79 -10.30
C GLY A 24 -11.85 0.71 -9.26
N GLN A 25 -11.84 -0.55 -9.65
CA GLN A 25 -11.63 -1.68 -8.77
C GLN A 25 -10.35 -2.42 -9.14
N LEU A 26 -9.71 -2.98 -8.11
CA LEU A 26 -8.66 -3.96 -8.28
C LEU A 26 -9.28 -5.29 -8.74
N ALA A 27 -9.17 -5.56 -10.05
CA ALA A 27 -9.77 -6.72 -10.71
C ALA A 27 -8.99 -8.01 -10.41
N SER A 28 -7.66 -7.97 -10.51
CA SER A 28 -6.82 -9.13 -10.16
C SER A 28 -5.43 -8.71 -9.66
N TRP A 29 -4.79 -9.61 -8.93
CA TRP A 29 -3.41 -9.48 -8.47
C TRP A 29 -2.80 -10.86 -8.27
N LYS A 30 -1.47 -10.97 -8.44
CA LYS A 30 -0.73 -12.21 -8.21
C LYS A 30 0.73 -11.89 -7.92
N PHE A 31 1.28 -12.49 -6.87
CA PHE A 31 2.72 -12.49 -6.65
C PHE A 31 3.31 -13.83 -7.08
N ASP A 32 4.33 -13.76 -7.94
CA ASP A 32 5.13 -14.89 -8.39
C ASP A 32 6.52 -14.80 -7.78
N ALA A 33 6.75 -15.62 -6.75
CA ALA A 33 8.02 -15.66 -6.03
C ALA A 33 9.18 -16.21 -6.88
N SER A 34 8.90 -17.01 -7.93
CA SER A 34 9.96 -17.54 -8.80
C SER A 34 10.55 -16.48 -9.72
N ARG A 35 9.72 -15.50 -10.11
CA ARG A 35 10.08 -14.36 -10.96
C ARG A 35 10.33 -13.07 -10.17
N ASN A 36 10.12 -13.08 -8.86
CA ASN A 36 10.04 -11.88 -8.02
C ASN A 36 9.17 -10.79 -8.66
N ARG A 37 7.98 -11.16 -9.12
CA ARG A 37 7.09 -10.27 -9.88
C ARG A 37 5.71 -10.21 -9.25
N LEU A 38 5.23 -8.99 -9.05
CA LEU A 38 3.85 -8.70 -8.66
C LEU A 38 3.09 -8.23 -9.90
N ASP A 39 2.11 -8.98 -10.33
CA ASP A 39 1.19 -8.63 -11.42
C ASP A 39 -0.12 -8.11 -10.81
N PHE A 40 -0.71 -7.05 -11.37
CA PHE A 40 -2.05 -6.60 -10.99
C PHE A 40 -2.79 -5.89 -12.14
N LYS A 41 -4.12 -6.02 -12.14
CA LYS A 41 -5.01 -5.39 -13.10
C LYS A 41 -6.14 -4.64 -12.41
N THR A 42 -6.50 -3.49 -12.97
CA THR A 42 -7.65 -2.68 -12.56
C THR A 42 -8.67 -2.61 -13.69
N ASP A 43 -9.85 -2.08 -13.43
CA ASP A 43 -10.86 -1.77 -14.47
C ASP A 43 -10.86 -0.29 -14.89
N ALA A 44 -10.21 0.58 -14.10
CA ALA A 44 -9.96 1.97 -14.42
C ALA A 44 -8.46 2.28 -14.38
N GLY A 45 -8.03 3.27 -15.18
CA GLY A 45 -6.64 3.67 -15.27
C GLY A 45 -6.06 4.12 -13.93
N VAL A 46 -4.87 3.66 -13.58
CA VAL A 46 -4.18 4.02 -12.34
C VAL A 46 -2.71 4.31 -12.59
N GLN A 47 -2.17 5.27 -11.85
CA GLN A 47 -0.72 5.45 -11.70
C GLN A 47 -0.30 4.95 -10.31
N PRO A 48 0.34 3.77 -10.22
CA PRO A 48 0.79 3.23 -8.94
C PRO A 48 1.80 4.15 -8.27
N LYS A 49 1.74 4.21 -6.94
CA LYS A 49 2.74 4.87 -6.09
C LYS A 49 3.40 3.84 -5.19
N SER A 50 4.66 4.04 -4.84
CA SER A 50 5.35 3.10 -3.97
C SER A 50 6.20 3.76 -2.92
N VAL A 51 6.26 3.12 -1.76
CA VAL A 51 7.13 3.49 -0.64
C VAL A 51 7.78 2.24 -0.07
N MET A 52 9.05 2.37 0.31
CA MET A 52 9.77 1.34 1.06
C MET A 52 9.71 1.69 2.55
N LEU A 53 9.21 0.76 3.37
CA LEU A 53 9.29 0.85 4.83
C LEU A 53 10.35 -0.13 5.32
N PHE A 54 11.03 0.20 6.41
CA PHE A 54 12.06 -0.65 7.01
C PHE A 54 11.61 -1.14 8.40
N ASN A 55 12.21 -2.23 8.89
CA ASN A 55 11.93 -2.88 10.18
C ASN A 55 10.50 -3.46 10.36
N PRO A 56 10.14 -4.60 9.72
CA PRO A 56 10.86 -5.28 8.65
C PRO A 56 10.68 -4.56 7.29
N THR A 57 11.51 -4.92 6.31
CA THR A 57 11.44 -4.33 4.97
C THR A 57 10.11 -4.65 4.30
N ARG A 58 9.40 -3.62 3.83
CA ARG A 58 8.11 -3.72 3.15
C ARG A 58 8.10 -2.85 1.90
N LEU A 59 7.80 -3.46 0.76
CA LEU A 59 7.40 -2.73 -0.45
C LEU A 59 5.90 -2.48 -0.37
N VAL A 60 5.52 -1.21 -0.26
CA VAL A 60 4.14 -0.76 -0.28
C VAL A 60 3.84 -0.21 -1.66
N VAL A 61 2.76 -0.69 -2.28
CA VAL A 61 2.23 -0.23 -3.55
C VAL A 61 0.82 0.28 -3.33
N ASP A 62 0.63 1.57 -3.54
CA ASP A 62 -0.65 2.25 -3.44
C ASP A 62 -1.25 2.46 -4.82
N LEU A 63 -2.56 2.23 -4.92
CA LEU A 63 -3.38 2.39 -6.10
C LEU A 63 -4.45 3.46 -5.82
N PRO A 64 -4.16 4.76 -6.02
CA PRO A 64 -5.10 5.84 -5.78
C PRO A 64 -6.25 5.80 -6.79
N GLY A 65 -7.47 6.10 -6.35
CA GLY A 65 -8.68 6.02 -7.17
C GLY A 65 -9.16 4.58 -7.42
N ILE A 66 -8.51 3.60 -6.78
CA ILE A 66 -8.85 2.18 -6.91
C ILE A 66 -9.37 1.65 -5.58
N SER A 67 -10.55 1.06 -5.61
CA SER A 67 -11.19 0.37 -4.51
C SER A 67 -10.94 -1.15 -4.56
N PHE A 68 -11.04 -1.77 -3.41
CA PHE A 68 -11.06 -3.21 -3.24
C PHE A 68 -12.18 -3.54 -2.25
N PRO A 69 -13.44 -3.67 -2.72
CA PRO A 69 -14.64 -3.82 -1.88
C PRO A 69 -14.75 -5.22 -1.24
N LYS A 70 -13.61 -5.91 -1.09
CA LYS A 70 -13.48 -7.23 -0.49
C LYS A 70 -12.73 -7.11 0.84
N PRO A 71 -12.90 -8.06 1.76
CA PRO A 71 -12.05 -8.13 2.94
C PRO A 71 -10.56 -8.13 2.57
N THR A 72 -9.74 -7.56 3.45
CA THR A 72 -8.28 -7.61 3.29
C THR A 72 -7.83 -9.05 3.13
N VAL A 73 -7.07 -9.32 2.08
CA VAL A 73 -6.44 -10.63 1.84
C VAL A 73 -5.01 -10.59 2.37
N THR A 74 -4.60 -11.63 3.09
CA THR A 74 -3.21 -11.83 3.51
C THR A 74 -2.75 -13.22 3.10
N GLN A 75 -1.78 -13.27 2.21
CA GLN A 75 -1.11 -14.50 1.77
C GLN A 75 0.22 -14.64 2.51
N ARG A 76 0.42 -15.74 3.23
CA ARG A 76 1.74 -16.11 3.76
C ARG A 76 2.63 -16.59 2.62
N LEU A 77 3.87 -16.15 2.62
CA LEU A 77 4.89 -16.51 1.63
C LEU A 77 6.03 -17.29 2.30
N SER A 78 6.92 -17.82 1.48
CA SER A 78 8.10 -18.58 1.91
C SER A 78 9.39 -17.97 1.34
N GLY A 79 10.54 -18.52 1.76
CA GLY A 79 11.84 -18.01 1.34
C GLY A 79 12.12 -16.63 1.91
N ASN A 80 12.55 -15.70 1.06
CA ASN A 80 12.96 -14.35 1.49
C ASN A 80 11.77 -13.40 1.71
N PHE A 81 10.56 -13.82 1.33
CA PHE A 81 9.32 -13.08 1.53
C PHE A 81 8.54 -13.68 2.71
N ARG A 82 7.84 -12.82 3.44
CA ARG A 82 7.05 -13.21 4.62
C ARG A 82 5.57 -13.23 4.31
N SER A 83 5.05 -12.17 3.69
CA SER A 83 3.63 -12.08 3.36
C SER A 83 3.37 -11.08 2.24
N LEU A 84 2.25 -11.29 1.57
CA LEU A 84 1.62 -10.30 0.69
C LEU A 84 0.24 -9.95 1.29
N ARG A 85 -0.03 -8.66 1.49
CA ARG A 85 -1.31 -8.16 1.97
C ARG A 85 -1.93 -7.24 0.93
N VAL A 86 -3.21 -7.43 0.64
CA VAL A 86 -3.99 -6.58 -0.27
C VAL A 86 -5.24 -6.13 0.44
N GLY A 87 -5.50 -4.83 0.48
CA GLY A 87 -6.70 -4.30 1.13
C GLY A 87 -6.92 -2.82 0.87
N GLN A 88 -8.13 -2.36 1.19
CA GLN A 88 -8.46 -0.96 1.23
C GLN A 88 -7.63 -0.26 2.33
N PHE A 89 -6.86 0.76 1.99
CA PHE A 89 -6.06 1.55 2.94
C PHE A 89 -6.86 2.73 3.51
N ASP A 90 -7.56 3.45 2.63
CA ASP A 90 -8.51 4.52 2.95
C ASP A 90 -9.69 4.48 1.97
N SER A 91 -10.64 5.41 2.04
CA SER A 91 -11.84 5.39 1.19
C SER A 91 -11.57 5.43 -0.33
N ASN A 92 -10.37 5.80 -0.78
CA ASN A 92 -10.04 5.97 -2.20
C ASN A 92 -8.77 5.26 -2.65
N THR A 93 -8.10 4.51 -1.76
CA THR A 93 -6.80 3.89 -2.06
C THR A 93 -6.78 2.42 -1.68
N THR A 94 -6.49 1.55 -2.65
CA THR A 94 -6.13 0.16 -2.41
C THR A 94 -4.62 0.06 -2.20
N ARG A 95 -4.19 -0.70 -1.20
CA ARG A 95 -2.78 -0.92 -0.87
C ARG A 95 -2.41 -2.40 -0.97
N ILE A 96 -1.33 -2.66 -1.69
CA ILE A 96 -0.65 -3.95 -1.76
C ILE A 96 0.67 -3.82 -0.98
N VAL A 97 0.90 -4.70 -0.01
CA VAL A 97 2.12 -4.70 0.81
C VAL A 97 2.80 -6.04 0.67
N LEU A 98 4.03 -6.05 0.13
CA LEU A 98 4.91 -7.21 0.13
C LEU A 98 5.94 -7.05 1.26
N GLU A 99 5.82 -7.88 2.29
CA GLU A 99 6.71 -7.91 3.44
C GLU A 99 7.81 -8.96 3.26
N LEU A 100 9.04 -8.60 3.58
CA LEU A 100 10.19 -9.49 3.57
C LEU A 100 10.37 -10.18 4.92
N GLN A 101 11.08 -11.30 4.92
CA GLN A 101 11.54 -11.90 6.17
C GLN A 101 12.44 -10.93 6.94
N PRO A 102 12.44 -10.98 8.29
CA PRO A 102 13.37 -10.21 9.10
C PRO A 102 14.83 -10.43 8.66
N GLY A 103 15.62 -9.36 8.64
CA GLY A 103 17.02 -9.42 8.20
C GLY A 103 17.22 -9.39 6.68
N TYR A 104 16.15 -9.34 5.87
CA TYR A 104 16.26 -9.08 4.43
C TYR A 104 15.93 -7.62 4.08
N THR A 105 16.55 -7.13 3.01
CA THR A 105 16.38 -5.78 2.47
C THR A 105 16.22 -5.79 0.94
N LEU A 106 15.73 -4.68 0.41
CA LEU A 106 15.63 -4.40 -1.02
C LEU A 106 16.28 -3.05 -1.31
N ASN A 107 16.99 -2.95 -2.44
CA ASN A 107 17.35 -1.65 -2.99
C ASN A 107 16.13 -1.06 -3.70
N PRO A 108 15.53 0.04 -3.20
CA PRO A 108 14.32 0.61 -3.79
C PRO A 108 14.54 1.10 -5.24
N LYS A 109 15.77 1.48 -5.60
CA LYS A 109 16.10 1.95 -6.95
C LYS A 109 16.06 0.84 -8.01
N ARG A 110 16.06 -0.43 -7.59
CA ARG A 110 16.00 -1.59 -8.49
C ARG A 110 14.59 -2.17 -8.61
N VAL A 111 13.61 -1.64 -7.85
CA VAL A 111 12.20 -1.99 -8.02
C VAL A 111 11.69 -1.24 -9.25
N GLN A 112 11.12 -1.97 -10.21
CA GLN A 112 10.68 -1.41 -11.48
C GLN A 112 9.19 -1.62 -11.65
N PHE A 113 8.47 -0.54 -11.95
CA PHE A 113 7.04 -0.54 -12.26
C PHE A 113 6.89 -0.41 -13.77
N THR A 114 6.22 -1.36 -14.40
CA THR A 114 5.94 -1.34 -15.83
C THR A 114 4.45 -1.50 -16.04
N GLY A 115 3.84 -0.55 -16.75
CA GLY A 115 2.48 -0.65 -17.24
C GLY A 115 2.50 -1.11 -18.69
N GLU A 116 1.83 -2.23 -19.01
CA GLU A 116 1.56 -2.60 -20.40
C GLU A 116 0.51 -1.65 -21.01
N ASN A 117 -0.40 -1.18 -20.15
CA ASN A 117 -1.38 -0.13 -20.42
C ASN A 117 -1.82 0.49 -19.05
N PRO A 118 -2.69 1.51 -19.01
CA PRO A 118 -3.07 2.16 -17.75
C PRO A 118 -3.75 1.27 -16.70
N ILE A 119 -4.24 0.09 -17.09
CA ILE A 119 -4.98 -0.83 -16.23
C ILE A 119 -4.27 -2.17 -15.99
N ASP A 120 -3.09 -2.38 -16.57
CA ASP A 120 -2.34 -3.64 -16.51
C ASP A 120 -0.88 -3.36 -16.19
N TRP A 121 -0.47 -3.78 -14.99
CA TRP A 121 0.82 -3.44 -14.42
C TRP A 121 1.52 -4.68 -13.89
N TYR A 122 2.85 -4.62 -13.95
CA TYR A 122 3.69 -5.51 -13.17
C TYR A 122 4.83 -4.76 -12.48
N VAL A 123 5.24 -5.29 -11.34
CA VAL A 123 6.36 -4.79 -10.55
C VAL A 123 7.42 -5.87 -10.50
N THR A 124 8.59 -5.57 -11.06
CA THR A 124 9.77 -6.42 -10.92
C THR A 124 10.51 -6.04 -9.66
N ILE A 125 10.65 -7.00 -8.75
CA ILE A 125 11.29 -6.85 -7.44
C ILE A 125 12.68 -7.48 -7.52
N PRO A 126 13.75 -6.79 -7.11
CA PRO A 126 15.08 -7.38 -7.10
C PRO A 126 15.14 -8.51 -6.08
N VAL A 127 16.07 -9.44 -6.26
CA VAL A 127 16.32 -10.50 -5.28
C VAL A 127 16.61 -9.85 -3.91
N PRO A 128 15.88 -10.21 -2.84
CA PRO A 128 16.16 -9.71 -1.50
C PRO A 128 17.57 -10.08 -1.05
N GLU A 129 18.29 -9.10 -0.53
CA GLU A 129 19.63 -9.28 0.04
C GLU A 129 19.51 -9.41 1.56
N ARG A 130 20.39 -10.18 2.21
CA ARG A 130 20.48 -10.12 3.67
C ARG A 130 21.03 -8.75 4.04
N GLY A 131 20.25 -8.00 4.80
CA GLY A 131 20.74 -6.79 5.45
C GLY A 131 21.89 -7.15 6.39
N SER A 132 22.87 -6.26 6.50
CA SER A 132 23.87 -6.36 7.55
C SER A 132 23.16 -6.25 8.90
N THR A 133 22.92 -7.38 9.55
CA THR A 133 22.69 -7.39 10.99
C THR A 133 23.99 -6.93 11.62
N THR A 134 24.14 -5.64 11.88
CA THR A 134 25.05 -5.22 12.94
C THR A 134 24.41 -5.77 14.22
N LEU A 135 24.73 -7.03 14.55
CA LEU A 135 24.68 -7.47 15.94
C LEU A 135 25.40 -6.36 16.70
N PRO A 136 24.81 -5.74 17.73
CA PRO A 136 25.59 -4.89 18.61
C PRO A 136 26.74 -5.78 19.07
N THR A 137 27.95 -5.52 18.55
CA THR A 137 29.16 -6.07 19.13
C THR A 137 29.10 -5.60 20.57
N LEU A 138 28.81 -6.53 21.48
CA LEU A 138 29.03 -6.30 22.89
C LEU A 138 30.52 -6.00 22.98
N SER A 139 30.87 -4.72 22.98
CA SER A 139 32.22 -4.30 23.32
C SER A 139 32.54 -4.99 24.64
N PRO A 140 33.60 -5.81 24.73
CA PRO A 140 33.98 -6.41 25.99
C PRO A 140 34.19 -5.25 26.96
N ARG A 141 33.38 -5.19 28.02
CA ARG A 141 33.56 -4.23 29.09
C ARG A 141 34.97 -4.46 29.63
N SER A 142 35.88 -3.53 29.41
CA SER A 142 37.24 -3.66 29.94
C SER A 142 37.15 -3.70 31.46
N SER A 143 37.34 -4.87 32.05
CA SER A 143 37.60 -5.00 33.47
C SER A 143 38.98 -4.40 33.72
N LEU A 144 39.01 -3.24 34.37
CA LEU A 144 40.24 -2.67 34.94
C LEU A 144 40.80 -3.66 35.99
N PRO A 145 42.09 -4.00 35.95
CA PRO A 145 42.73 -4.73 37.04
C PRO A 145 42.92 -3.82 38.27
N ARG A 146 42.89 -4.46 39.44
CA ARG A 146 42.96 -3.92 40.80
C ARG A 146 44.27 -3.18 41.08
#